data_AF-A0A830D2L8-F1
#
_entry.id   AF-A0A830D2L8-F1
#
_cell.length_a   1.000
_cell.length_b   1.000
_cell.length_c   1.000
_cell.angle_alpha   90.00
_cell.angle_beta   90.00
_cell.angle_gamma   90.00
#
_symmetry.space_group_name_H-M   'P 1'
#
loop_
_entity.id
_entity.type
_entity.pdbx_description
1 polymer ?
#
loop_
_entity_poly.entity_id
_entity_poly.type
_entity_poly.pdbx_seq_one_letter_code
_entity_poly.pdbx_strand_id
1 'polypeptide(L)' 'MEGQEAKKEEKLPAGFRFHLTDEELITCYLMHKVSDANFTGRAIADVDLNKCVPWDLPGNYVQGRIFYFFTS' A
#
# COMPACT_ATOMS: atom_id res chain seq x y z
N MET A 1 -2.95 -28.55 -13.75
CA MET A 1 -3.87 -27.71 -12.95
C MET A 1 -3.00 -26.86 -12.07
N GLU A 2 -2.87 -25.58 -12.43
CA GLU A 2 -2.05 -24.61 -11.73
C GLU A 2 -2.59 -24.43 -10.31
N GLY A 3 -1.77 -24.74 -9.32
CA GLY A 3 -2.10 -24.56 -7.91
C GLY A 3 -2.17 -23.07 -7.63
N GLN A 4 -3.38 -22.56 -7.37
CA GLN A 4 -3.57 -21.23 -6.84
C GLN A 4 -2.93 -21.19 -5.45
N GLU A 5 -1.75 -20.57 -5.36
CA GLU A 5 -1.10 -20.29 -4.08
C GLU A 5 -1.94 -19.24 -3.36
N ALA A 6 -2.82 -19.72 -2.47
CA ALA A 6 -3.62 -18.87 -1.61
C ALA A 6 -2.68 -18.03 -0.74
N LYS A 7 -2.55 -16.74 -1.10
CA LYS A 7 -1.78 -15.72 -0.40
C LYS A 7 -2.17 -15.76 1.08
N LYS A 8 -1.30 -16.35 1.92
CA LYS A 8 -1.54 -16.57 3.34
C LYS A 8 -1.84 -15.21 3.99
N GLU A 9 -3.10 -15.01 4.38
CA GLU A 9 -3.52 -13.87 5.19
C GLU A 9 -2.95 -14.08 6.59
N GLU A 10 -1.76 -13.55 6.83
CA GLU A 10 -1.25 -13.38 8.18
C GLU A 10 -2.17 -12.41 8.92
N LYS A 11 -3.02 -12.96 9.78
CA LYS A 11 -3.96 -12.19 10.59
C LYS A 11 -3.16 -11.38 11.60
N LEU A 12 -3.03 -10.09 11.33
CA LEU A 12 -2.42 -9.14 12.27
C LEU A 12 -3.24 -9.09 13.57
N PRO A 13 -2.59 -8.94 14.74
CA PRO A 13 -3.30 -8.81 16.01
C PRO A 13 -4.33 -7.67 15.98
N ALA A 14 -5.43 -7.85 16.71
CA ALA A 14 -6.43 -6.79 16.87
C ALA A 14 -5.76 -5.55 17.49
N GLY A 15 -5.85 -4.40 16.81
CA GLY A 15 -5.22 -3.15 17.23
C GLY A 15 -3.88 -2.84 16.54
N PHE A 16 -3.34 -3.75 15.72
CA PHE A 16 -2.21 -3.41 14.87
C PHE A 16 -2.62 -2.29 13.92
N ARG A 17 -1.92 -1.16 14.01
CA ARG A 17 -2.15 0.01 13.19
C ARG A 17 -0.90 0.27 12.39
N PHE A 18 -1.13 0.74 11.17
CA PHE A 18 -0.07 1.26 10.35
C PHE A 18 0.37 2.61 10.93
N HIS A 19 1.56 2.65 11.51
CA HIS A 19 2.20 3.82 12.11
C HIS A 19 3.69 3.80 11.74
N LEU A 20 3.96 3.81 10.42
CA LEU A 20 5.33 3.88 9.94
C LEU A 20 5.91 5.26 10.25
N THR A 21 7.19 5.29 10.59
CA THR A 21 7.96 6.54 10.59
C THR A 21 8.30 6.97 9.16
N ASP A 22 8.69 8.23 8.99
CA ASP A 22 9.14 8.75 7.68
C ASP A 22 10.35 7.97 7.16
N GLU A 23 11.26 7.55 8.05
CA GLU A 23 12.42 6.73 7.70
C GLU A 23 12.03 5.35 7.19
N GLU A 24 11.06 4.69 7.84
CA GLU A 24 10.55 3.38 7.40
C GLU A 24 9.78 3.49 6.08
N LEU A 25 9.04 4.58 5.87
CA LEU A 25 8.36 4.83 4.60
C LEU A 25 9.39 4.97 3.45
N ILE A 26 10.49 5.68 3.69
CA ILE A 26 11.54 5.85 2.69
C ILE A 26 12.26 4.52 2.43
N THR A 27 12.81 3.92 3.48
CA THR A 27 13.72 2.77 3.36
C THR A 27 12.99 1.47 2.97
N CYS A 28 11.82 1.21 3.53
CA CYS A 28 11.09 -0.04 3.28
C CYS A 28 10.19 0.03 2.05
N TYR A 29 9.76 1.21 1.60
CA TYR A 29 8.80 1.34 0.50
C TYR A 29 9.37 2.14 -0.69
N LEU A 30 9.76 3.40 -0.50
CA LEU A 30 10.19 4.25 -1.61
C LEU A 30 11.48 3.78 -2.26
N MET A 31 12.49 3.41 -1.47
CA MET A 31 13.77 2.94 -2.01
C MET A 31 13.60 1.68 -2.86
N HIS A 32 12.74 0.74 -2.42
CA HIS A 32 12.40 -0.44 -3.21
C HIS A 32 11.64 -0.08 -4.49
N LYS A 33 10.67 0.85 -4.41
CA LYS A 33 9.90 1.30 -5.58
C LYS A 33 10.75 2.01 -6.63
N VAL A 34 11.75 2.78 -6.21
CA VAL A 34 12.70 3.45 -7.12
C VAL A 34 13.66 2.45 -7.75
N SER A 35 14.09 1.44 -7.00
CA SER A 35 15.00 0.40 -7.51
C SER A 35 14.29 -0.61 -8.42
N ASP A 36 13.01 -0.89 -8.14
CA ASP A 36 12.14 -1.77 -8.91
C ASP A 36 10.77 -1.11 -9.10
N ALA A 37 10.50 -0.63 -10.32
CA ALA A 37 9.23 -0.01 -10.67
C ALA A 37 8.03 -0.97 -10.51
N ASN A 38 8.26 -2.29 -10.57
CA ASN A 38 7.23 -3.31 -10.37
C ASN A 38 7.04 -3.68 -8.89
N PHE A 39 7.77 -3.06 -7.96
CA PHE A 39 7.56 -3.27 -6.54
C PHE A 39 6.13 -2.88 -6.15
N THR A 40 5.41 -3.85 -5.58
CA THR A 40 4.08 -3.64 -4.99
C THR A 40 4.12 -4.00 -3.50
N GLY A 41 3.99 -3.00 -2.63
CA GLY A 41 3.89 -3.23 -1.19
C GLY A 41 2.53 -3.81 -0.81
N ARG A 42 2.45 -4.59 0.28
CA ARG A 42 1.16 -5.06 0.81
C ARG A 42 0.27 -3.92 1.31
N ALA A 43 0.89 -2.82 1.75
CA ALA A 43 0.22 -1.70 2.40
C ALA A 43 0.05 -0.46 1.53
N ILE A 44 0.82 -0.31 0.45
CA ILE A 44 0.83 0.87 -0.42
C ILE A 44 0.54 0.39 -1.85
N ALA A 45 -0.54 0.90 -2.43
CA ALA A 45 -0.95 0.59 -3.80
C ALA A 45 -0.45 1.65 -4.79
N ASP A 46 -0.26 1.26 -6.04
CA ASP A 46 -0.05 2.19 -7.16
C ASP A 46 -1.38 2.81 -7.59
N VAL A 47 -1.49 4.13 -7.50
CA VAL A 47 -2.65 4.90 -7.94
C VAL A 47 -2.18 6.18 -8.63
N ASP A 48 -2.74 6.46 -9.80
CA ASP A 48 -2.52 7.72 -10.51
C ASP A 48 -3.37 8.82 -9.87
N LEU A 49 -2.76 9.55 -8.94
CA LEU A 49 -3.42 10.62 -8.20
C LEU A 49 -3.86 11.80 -9.10
N ASN A 50 -3.30 11.92 -10.31
CA ASN A 50 -3.69 12.98 -11.24
C ASN A 50 -4.99 12.64 -11.99
N LYS A 51 -5.35 11.36 -12.08
CA LYS A 51 -6.57 10.90 -12.76
C LYS A 51 -7.72 10.61 -11.80
N CYS A 52 -7.45 10.55 -10.50
CA CYS A 52 -8.44 10.25 -9.47
C CYS A 52 -8.75 11.49 -8.62
N VAL A 53 -10.03 11.71 -8.36
CA VAL A 53 -10.47 12.65 -7.33
C VAL A 53 -10.33 11.99 -5.95
N PRO A 54 -10.12 12.76 -4.87
CA PRO A 54 -9.82 12.21 -3.53
C PRO A 54 -10.85 11.19 -3.00
N TRP A 55 -12.08 11.23 -3.49
CA TRP A 55 -13.18 10.33 -3.10
C TRP A 55 -13.38 9.13 -4.05
N ASP A 56 -12.69 9.09 -5.18
CA ASP A 56 -12.80 8.02 -6.19
C ASP A 56 -11.53 7.17 -6.25
N LEU A 57 -10.73 7.21 -5.19
CA LEU A 57 -9.60 6.31 -5.05
C LEU A 57 -10.12 4.85 -4.95
N PRO A 58 -9.32 3.85 -5.33
CA PRO A 58 -9.72 2.44 -5.25
C PRO A 58 -9.50 1.85 -3.84
N GLY A 59 -10.58 1.73 -3.04
CA GLY A 59 -10.50 1.18 -1.68
C GLY A 59 -11.65 1.60 -0.75
N ASN A 60 -11.80 0.90 0.38
CA ASN A 60 -12.76 1.28 1.44
C ASN A 60 -12.15 2.40 2.28
N TYR A 61 -12.22 3.64 1.78
CA TYR A 61 -11.70 4.80 2.50
C TYR A 61 -12.58 5.15 3.68
N VAL A 62 -11.94 5.33 4.83
CA VAL A 62 -12.58 5.76 6.07
C VAL A 62 -12.11 7.18 6.34
N GLN A 63 -13.06 8.10 6.46
CA GLN A 63 -12.78 9.48 6.80
C GLN A 63 -11.99 9.56 8.12
N GLY A 64 -10.97 10.42 8.16
CA GLY A 64 -10.08 10.57 9.33
C GLY A 64 -8.94 9.54 9.41
N ARG A 65 -8.69 8.76 8.36
CA ARG A 65 -7.51 7.91 8.22
C ARG A 65 -6.56 8.43 7.13
N ILE A 66 -5.28 8.13 7.31
CA ILE A 66 -4.23 8.44 6.34
C ILE A 66 -4.02 7.24 5.44
N PHE A 67 -3.87 7.50 4.14
CA PHE A 67 -3.61 6.50 3.11
C PHE A 67 -2.36 6.91 2.34
N TYR A 68 -1.54 5.93 1.97
CA TYR A 68 -0.31 6.13 1.21
C TYR A 68 -0.44 5.43 -0.14
N PHE A 69 0.02 6.09 -1.20
CA PHE A 69 0.01 5.57 -2.57
C PHE A 69 1.32 5.85 -3.25
N PHE A 70 1.72 4.95 -4.13
CA PHE A 70 2.72 5.24 -5.15
C PHE A 70 2.00 5.87 -6.35
N THR A 71 2.55 6.95 -6.89
CA THR A 71 2.07 7.58 -8.11
C THR A 71 3.22 7.69 -9.09
N SER A 72 2.92 7.54 -10.38
CA SER A 72 3.84 7.85 -11.48
C SER A 72 3.67 9.30 -11.94
#